data_AF-A0A1R1WZ48-F1
#
_entry.id   AF-A0A1R1WZ48-F1
#
_cell.length_a   1.000
_cell.length_b   1.000
_cell.length_c   1.000
_cell.angle_alpha   90.00
_cell.angle_beta   90.00
_cell.angle_gamma   90.00
#
_symmetry.space_group_name_H-M   'P 1'
#
loop_
_entity.id
_entity.type
_entity.pdbx_description
1 polymer ?
#
loop_
_entity_poly.entity_id
_entity_poly.type
_entity_poly.pdbx_seq_one_letter_code
_entity_poly.pdbx_strand_id
1 'polypeptide(L)'
;MQQTSNHSSSSISYNMRSPAVRRLLREYKDIEKEPSPLYRAAPTEQDIFIWHFTIRGSSDSAYSTGKYHGKILFSADYPFKPPSIVFMTPNGRFETNKKICLSFTDYHPESWQPSWGIQTVLIALISFLPIPSRGAIGSLTLPDEEVKRLAALSSSYVCPECSVSLSEILNEPITADNQTISEEIKSSVDILIHTASTIDFSDKKESGNYNMSPINELVTSELACSDLNASDTSSETVEPHAQGMIKSTAHKALQDSISPQTTTNINHTPNALAQPTLNINSNVGLQQPNNGGNNLLLLDFCIALISIVIAYLVFFKLA
;
A
#
# COMPACT_ATOMS: atom_id res chain seq x y z
N MET A 1 39.67 26.25 2.30
CA MET A 1 39.34 24.91 1.79
C MET A 1 38.39 24.26 2.77
N GLN A 2 37.13 24.06 2.40
CA GLN A 2 36.17 23.24 3.17
C GLN A 2 35.41 22.39 2.17
N GLN A 3 35.14 21.15 2.57
CA GLN A 3 34.88 20.04 1.66
C GLN A 3 33.42 20.06 1.18
N THR A 4 33.23 20.02 -0.14
CA THR A 4 31.93 19.72 -0.74
C THR A 4 31.62 18.24 -0.56
N SER A 5 30.61 17.91 0.24
CA SER A 5 30.12 16.54 0.39
C SER A 5 29.41 16.09 -0.89
N ASN A 6 30.08 15.28 -1.70
CA ASN A 6 29.50 14.68 -2.90
C ASN A 6 28.43 13.66 -2.52
N HIS A 7 27.15 14.03 -2.61
CA HIS A 7 26.06 13.06 -2.53
C HIS A 7 25.97 12.32 -3.87
N SER A 8 26.55 11.13 -3.94
CA SER A 8 26.50 10.30 -5.14
C SER A 8 25.14 9.61 -5.26
N SER A 9 24.18 10.29 -5.89
CA SER A 9 22.92 9.66 -6.30
C SER A 9 23.22 8.58 -7.33
N SER A 10 23.21 7.31 -6.91
CA SER A 10 23.27 6.18 -7.83
C SER A 10 21.97 6.13 -8.64
N SER A 11 22.01 6.57 -9.89
CA SER A 11 20.84 6.52 -10.76
C SER A 11 20.48 5.07 -11.08
N ILE A 12 19.34 4.62 -10.54
CA ILE A 12 18.79 3.29 -10.81
C ILE A 12 18.47 3.21 -12.31
N SER A 13 19.11 2.26 -13.00
CA SER A 13 18.94 2.07 -14.44
C SER A 13 17.77 1.12 -14.70
N TYR A 14 16.60 1.68 -15.00
CA TYR A 14 15.39 0.90 -15.27
C TYR A 14 15.41 0.26 -16.67
N ASN A 15 14.87 -0.96 -16.80
CA ASN A 15 14.75 -1.65 -18.09
C ASN A 15 13.63 -1.04 -18.96
N MET A 16 13.99 0.00 -19.71
CA MET A 16 13.06 0.73 -20.60
C MET A 16 12.46 -0.10 -21.74
N ARG A 17 12.93 -1.33 -21.99
CA ARG A 17 12.27 -2.25 -22.95
C ARG A 17 10.95 -2.78 -22.40
N SER A 18 10.85 -2.98 -21.08
CA SER A 18 9.63 -3.44 -20.43
C SER A 18 8.49 -2.42 -20.60
N PRO A 19 7.31 -2.82 -21.14
CA PRO A 19 6.13 -1.97 -21.19
C PRO A 19 5.65 -1.52 -19.82
N ALA A 20 5.69 -2.42 -18.82
CA ALA A 20 5.30 -2.14 -17.45
C ALA A 20 6.17 -1.04 -16.81
N VAL A 21 7.50 -1.15 -16.95
CA VAL A 21 8.44 -0.12 -16.48
C VAL A 21 8.15 1.24 -17.14
N ARG A 22 7.89 1.26 -18.45
CA ARG A 22 7.52 2.50 -19.17
C ARG A 22 6.18 3.08 -18.74
N ARG A 23 5.23 2.25 -18.32
CA ARG A 23 3.93 2.67 -17.77
C ARG A 23 4.12 3.25 -16.37
N LEU A 24 4.78 2.52 -15.46
CA LEU A 24 5.02 2.94 -14.08
C LEU A 24 5.84 4.24 -14.00
N LEU A 25 6.90 4.39 -14.79
CA LEU A 25 7.68 5.64 -14.86
C LEU A 25 6.91 6.83 -15.44
N ARG A 26 5.85 6.59 -16.21
CA ARG A 26 4.95 7.66 -16.69
C ARG A 26 4.02 8.07 -15.57
N GLU A 27 3.31 7.12 -14.97
CA GLU A 27 2.36 7.39 -13.89
C GLU A 27 3.03 8.04 -12.68
N TYR A 28 4.30 7.70 -12.39
CA TYR A 28 5.06 8.37 -11.35
C TYR A 28 5.22 9.86 -11.63
N LYS A 29 5.62 10.21 -12.87
CA LYS A 29 5.76 11.61 -13.30
C LYS A 29 4.43 12.34 -13.34
N ASP A 30 3.35 11.66 -13.70
CA ASP A 30 2.01 12.26 -13.71
C ASP A 30 1.55 12.58 -12.27
N ILE A 31 1.84 11.70 -11.30
CA ILE A 31 1.61 11.93 -9.85
C ILE A 31 2.52 13.03 -9.27
N GLU A 32 3.79 13.09 -9.67
CA GLU A 32 4.71 14.17 -9.24
C GLU A 32 4.31 15.54 -9.80
N LYS A 33 3.81 15.56 -11.04
CA LYS A 33 3.39 16.78 -11.74
C LYS A 33 2.12 17.39 -11.13
N GLU A 34 1.19 16.56 -10.68
CA GLU A 34 -0.10 16.99 -10.12
C GLU A 34 -0.35 16.31 -8.75
N PRO A 35 0.33 16.79 -7.68
CA PRO A 35 0.25 16.17 -6.37
C PRO A 35 -1.12 16.38 -5.71
N SER A 36 -1.87 15.29 -5.53
CA SER A 36 -3.20 15.32 -4.89
C SER A 36 -3.11 15.44 -3.36
N PRO A 37 -3.96 16.25 -2.69
CA PRO A 37 -4.07 16.26 -1.23
C PRO A 37 -4.74 14.98 -0.69
N LEU A 38 -5.15 14.02 -1.51
CA LEU A 38 -5.77 12.79 -1.03
C LEU A 38 -4.76 11.65 -0.82
N TYR A 39 -3.62 11.69 -1.52
CA TYR A 39 -2.64 10.60 -1.50
C TYR A 39 -1.20 11.04 -1.82
N ARG A 40 -0.24 10.19 -1.44
CA ARG A 40 1.12 10.14 -1.99
C ARG A 40 1.40 8.70 -2.40
N ALA A 41 2.11 8.51 -3.51
CA ALA A 41 2.62 7.19 -3.88
C ALA A 41 3.92 7.32 -4.68
N ALA A 42 4.84 6.40 -4.46
CA ALA A 42 6.14 6.35 -5.13
C ALA A 42 6.67 4.91 -5.19
N PRO A 43 7.47 4.56 -6.22
CA PRO A 43 8.23 3.31 -6.22
C PRO A 43 9.21 3.27 -5.05
N THR A 44 9.54 2.06 -4.58
CA THR A 44 10.67 1.87 -3.66
C THR A 44 12.00 2.13 -4.38
N GLU A 45 13.05 2.44 -3.62
CA GLU A 45 14.41 2.60 -4.17
C GLU A 45 14.98 1.27 -4.70
N GLN A 46 14.44 0.14 -4.24
CA GLN A 46 14.94 -1.19 -4.56
C GLN A 46 14.22 -1.82 -5.76
N ASP A 47 12.92 -1.57 -5.92
CA ASP A 47 12.10 -2.13 -7.00
C ASP A 47 10.98 -1.18 -7.45
N ILE A 48 10.93 -0.89 -8.76
CA ILE A 48 9.86 -0.12 -9.39
C ILE A 48 8.51 -0.86 -9.41
N PHE A 49 8.51 -2.18 -9.25
CA PHE A 49 7.28 -2.99 -9.15
C PHE A 49 6.71 -3.02 -7.73
N ILE A 50 7.38 -2.43 -6.74
CA ILE A 50 6.87 -2.24 -5.38
C ILE A 50 6.75 -0.73 -5.14
N TRP A 51 5.54 -0.26 -4.88
CA TRP A 51 5.30 1.14 -4.52
C TRP A 51 4.76 1.23 -3.12
N HIS A 52 5.21 2.23 -2.37
CA HIS A 52 4.56 2.64 -1.13
C HIS A 52 3.53 3.72 -1.45
N PHE A 53 2.40 3.68 -0.74
CA PHE A 53 1.40 4.72 -0.79
C PHE A 53 0.98 5.16 0.60
N THR A 54 0.48 6.39 0.70
CA THR A 54 -0.31 6.87 1.83
C THR A 54 -1.57 7.52 1.29
N ILE A 55 -2.73 7.19 1.85
CA ILE A 55 -4.01 7.85 1.57
C ILE A 55 -4.57 8.52 2.82
N ARG A 56 -5.34 9.60 2.66
CA ARG A 56 -6.24 10.09 3.71
C ARG A 56 -7.51 9.24 3.75
N GLY A 57 -8.18 9.18 4.90
CA GLY A 57 -9.50 8.56 5.00
C GLY A 57 -10.58 9.31 4.21
N SER A 58 -11.65 8.60 3.86
CA SER A 58 -12.83 9.21 3.24
C SER A 58 -13.45 10.25 4.19
N SER A 59 -13.83 11.42 3.66
CA SER A 59 -14.60 12.41 4.42
C SER A 59 -15.92 11.81 4.90
N ASP A 60 -16.52 12.42 5.92
CA ASP A 60 -17.88 12.07 6.38
C ASP A 60 -18.04 10.60 6.82
N SER A 61 -16.92 9.95 7.19
CA SER A 61 -16.85 8.56 7.60
C SER A 61 -16.05 8.40 8.90
N ALA A 62 -16.13 7.20 9.51
CA ALA A 62 -15.30 6.83 10.66
C ALA A 62 -13.77 6.91 10.40
N TYR A 63 -13.35 6.92 9.12
CA TYR A 63 -11.94 6.98 8.70
C TYR A 63 -11.39 8.40 8.58
N SER A 64 -12.24 9.44 8.63
CA SER A 64 -11.98 10.81 8.17
C SER A 64 -10.77 11.52 8.78
N THR A 65 -10.40 11.22 10.03
CA THR A 65 -9.22 11.79 10.70
C THR A 65 -7.92 11.04 10.41
N GLY A 66 -8.00 9.85 9.81
CA GLY A 66 -6.88 8.95 9.66
C GLY A 66 -6.11 9.08 8.35
N LYS A 67 -4.86 8.64 8.40
CA LYS A 67 -3.99 8.42 7.24
C LYS A 67 -3.58 6.95 7.22
N TYR A 68 -3.50 6.34 6.05
CA TYR A 68 -3.28 4.90 5.93
C TYR A 68 -2.16 4.62 4.95
N HIS A 69 -1.09 4.00 5.44
CA HIS A 69 0.06 3.59 4.66
C HIS A 69 -0.10 2.16 4.15
N GLY A 70 0.45 1.88 2.97
CA GLY A 70 0.40 0.56 2.36
C GLY A 70 1.35 0.41 1.17
N LYS A 71 1.26 -0.75 0.52
CA LYS A 71 2.02 -1.13 -0.68
C LYS A 71 1.11 -1.49 -1.86
N ILE A 72 1.55 -1.10 -3.05
CA ILE A 72 1.05 -1.61 -4.34
C ILE A 72 2.12 -2.53 -4.92
N LEU A 73 1.73 -3.75 -5.29
CA LEU A 73 2.62 -4.75 -5.87
C LEU A 73 2.21 -4.98 -7.32
N PHE A 74 3.06 -4.57 -8.26
CA PHE A 74 2.83 -4.71 -9.69
C PHE A 74 3.48 -5.99 -10.22
N SER A 75 2.89 -6.57 -11.26
CA SER A 75 3.52 -7.64 -12.03
C SER A 75 4.18 -7.10 -13.30
N ALA A 76 5.06 -7.89 -13.92
CA ALA A 76 5.66 -7.57 -15.22
C ALA A 76 4.62 -7.38 -16.36
N ASP A 77 3.39 -7.85 -16.16
CA ASP A 77 2.27 -7.72 -17.10
C ASP A 77 1.45 -6.42 -16.89
N TYR A 78 1.78 -5.57 -15.92
CA TYR A 78 1.09 -4.28 -15.73
C TYR A 78 1.25 -3.38 -16.98
N PRO A 79 0.21 -2.68 -17.46
CA PRO A 79 -1.14 -2.53 -16.90
C PRO A 79 -2.16 -3.55 -17.42
N PHE A 80 -1.77 -4.61 -18.11
CA PHE A 80 -2.70 -5.64 -18.62
C PHE A 80 -3.25 -6.56 -17.52
N LYS A 81 -2.55 -6.66 -16.39
CA LYS A 81 -3.06 -7.25 -15.15
C LYS A 81 -3.13 -6.18 -14.04
N PRO A 82 -4.12 -6.26 -13.14
CA PRO A 82 -4.19 -5.41 -11.95
C PRO A 82 -3.02 -5.67 -10.99
N PRO A 83 -2.74 -4.73 -10.07
CA PRO A 83 -1.79 -4.93 -8.97
C PRO A 83 -2.41 -5.70 -7.80
N SER A 84 -1.58 -6.17 -6.86
CA SER A 84 -2.02 -6.47 -5.49
C SER A 84 -1.93 -5.24 -4.61
N ILE A 85 -2.80 -5.14 -3.62
CA ILE A 85 -2.77 -4.07 -2.60
C ILE A 85 -2.58 -4.68 -1.21
N VAL A 86 -1.78 -4.03 -0.37
CA VAL A 86 -1.51 -4.41 1.02
C VAL A 86 -1.56 -3.16 1.90
N PHE A 87 -2.37 -3.14 2.96
CA PHE A 87 -2.29 -2.09 3.99
C PHE A 87 -1.25 -2.44 5.05
N MET A 88 -0.55 -1.43 5.58
CA MET A 88 0.44 -1.60 6.66
C MET A 88 0.00 -0.89 7.95
N THR A 89 -0.72 0.23 7.84
CA THR A 89 -1.34 0.91 8.98
C THR A 89 -2.63 0.19 9.43
N PRO A 90 -2.81 -0.11 10.73
CA PRO A 90 -4.09 -0.60 11.26
C PRO A 90 -5.23 0.37 10.95
N ASN A 91 -6.30 -0.15 10.35
CA ASN A 91 -7.36 0.67 9.77
C ASN A 91 -8.78 0.12 10.06
N GLY A 92 -8.91 -1.11 10.57
CA GLY A 92 -10.19 -1.74 10.92
C GLY A 92 -11.04 -2.23 9.74
N ARG A 93 -10.61 -1.94 8.51
CA ARG A 93 -11.26 -2.35 7.25
C ARG A 93 -10.60 -3.54 6.57
N PHE A 94 -9.28 -3.57 6.65
CA PHE A 94 -8.38 -4.50 5.98
C PHE A 94 -7.31 -4.98 6.95
N GLU A 95 -6.99 -6.27 6.87
CA GLU A 95 -5.89 -6.88 7.62
C GLU A 95 -4.54 -6.28 7.18
N THR A 96 -3.69 -5.96 8.15
CA THR A 96 -2.35 -5.43 7.86
C THR A 96 -1.43 -6.52 7.33
N ASN A 97 -0.55 -6.13 6.41
CA ASN A 97 0.47 -6.98 5.77
C ASN A 97 -0.08 -8.21 5.01
N LYS A 98 -1.37 -8.20 4.66
CA LYS A 98 -2.01 -9.18 3.77
C LYS A 98 -2.47 -8.54 2.47
N LYS A 99 -2.51 -9.32 1.39
CA LYS A 99 -3.20 -8.91 0.16
C LYS A 99 -4.69 -8.79 0.43
N ILE A 100 -5.31 -7.73 -0.11
CA ILE A 100 -6.76 -7.50 -0.01
C ILE A 100 -7.44 -7.84 -1.34
N CYS A 101 -8.67 -8.37 -1.25
CA CYS A 101 -9.49 -8.67 -2.42
C CYS A 101 -10.50 -7.55 -2.70
N LEU A 102 -10.35 -6.87 -3.84
CA LEU A 102 -11.23 -5.84 -4.37
C LEU A 102 -11.37 -5.97 -5.91
N SER A 103 -12.37 -5.32 -6.51
CA SER A 103 -12.69 -5.36 -7.96
C SER A 103 -11.59 -4.84 -8.90
N PHE A 104 -10.50 -4.28 -8.36
CA PHE A 104 -9.34 -3.76 -9.09
C PHE A 104 -8.01 -4.40 -8.67
N THR A 105 -8.05 -5.58 -8.04
CA THR A 105 -6.87 -6.31 -7.54
C THR A 105 -6.58 -7.58 -8.33
N ASP A 106 -5.42 -8.20 -8.14
CA ASP A 106 -5.04 -9.49 -8.74
C ASP A 106 -5.97 -10.67 -8.40
N TYR A 107 -6.87 -10.52 -7.42
CA TYR A 107 -7.97 -11.46 -7.21
C TYR A 107 -9.06 -11.38 -8.28
N HIS A 108 -9.22 -10.26 -9.00
CA HIS A 108 -10.27 -10.04 -10.00
C HIS A 108 -9.71 -9.43 -11.31
N PRO A 109 -8.85 -10.15 -12.05
CA PRO A 109 -8.32 -9.70 -13.34
C PRO A 109 -9.40 -9.51 -14.40
N GLU A 110 -10.56 -10.16 -14.27
CA GLU A 110 -11.70 -10.05 -15.18
C GLU A 110 -12.42 -8.69 -15.15
N SER A 111 -12.37 -7.98 -14.02
CA SER A 111 -12.99 -6.65 -13.87
C SER A 111 -12.01 -5.50 -14.07
N TRP A 112 -10.71 -5.77 -14.21
CA TRP A 112 -9.67 -4.77 -14.39
C TRP A 112 -9.64 -4.18 -15.81
N GLN A 113 -9.51 -2.85 -15.91
CA GLN A 113 -9.25 -2.17 -17.19
C GLN A 113 -7.83 -1.59 -17.23
N PRO A 114 -7.02 -1.87 -18.26
CA PRO A 114 -5.66 -1.30 -18.41
C PRO A 114 -5.58 0.22 -18.56
N SER A 115 -6.71 0.89 -18.76
CA SER A 115 -6.85 2.36 -18.69
C SER A 115 -6.67 2.87 -17.26
N TRP A 116 -7.13 2.13 -16.25
CA TRP A 116 -7.03 2.56 -14.86
C TRP A 116 -5.57 2.64 -14.41
N GLY A 117 -5.25 3.75 -13.73
CA GLY A 117 -3.92 4.03 -13.22
C GLY A 117 -3.86 3.94 -11.70
N ILE A 118 -2.66 4.17 -11.17
CA ILE A 118 -2.34 4.26 -9.75
C ILE A 118 -3.22 5.33 -9.08
N GLN A 119 -3.44 6.47 -9.73
CA GLN A 119 -4.34 7.52 -9.22
C GLN A 119 -5.78 7.00 -9.07
N THR A 120 -6.31 6.26 -10.06
CA THR A 120 -7.63 5.62 -10.00
C THR A 120 -7.70 4.61 -8.85
N VAL A 121 -6.68 3.77 -8.70
CA VAL A 121 -6.57 2.78 -7.62
C VAL A 121 -6.54 3.45 -6.24
N LEU A 122 -5.79 4.55 -6.07
CA LEU A 122 -5.69 5.26 -4.79
C LEU A 122 -7.01 5.95 -4.41
N ILE A 123 -7.68 6.61 -5.36
CA ILE A 123 -9.02 7.18 -5.09
C ILE A 123 -10.05 6.07 -4.82
N ALA A 124 -10.00 4.95 -5.55
CA ALA A 124 -10.86 3.80 -5.28
C ALA A 124 -10.64 3.27 -3.84
N LEU A 125 -9.39 3.10 -3.40
CA LEU A 125 -9.09 2.66 -2.03
C LEU A 125 -9.71 3.58 -0.97
N ILE A 126 -9.65 4.91 -1.16
CA ILE A 126 -10.30 5.88 -0.27
C ILE A 126 -11.82 5.65 -0.22
N SER A 127 -12.47 5.54 -1.38
CA SER A 127 -13.92 5.29 -1.47
C SER A 127 -14.35 3.92 -0.94
N PHE A 128 -13.47 2.92 -0.96
CA PHE A 128 -13.74 1.57 -0.45
C PHE A 128 -13.52 1.39 1.06
N LEU A 129 -12.88 2.35 1.75
CA LEU A 129 -12.74 2.34 3.21
C LEU A 129 -14.10 2.28 3.93
N PRO A 130 -15.10 3.14 3.66
CA PRO A 130 -16.41 3.06 4.32
C PRO A 130 -17.33 1.92 3.83
N ILE A 131 -17.01 1.26 2.71
CA ILE A 131 -17.88 0.24 2.10
C ILE A 131 -17.65 -1.13 2.77
N PRO A 132 -18.66 -1.81 3.35
CA PRO A 132 -18.49 -3.14 3.98
C PRO A 132 -18.00 -4.23 3.01
N SER A 133 -17.17 -5.18 3.48
CA SER A 133 -16.52 -6.19 2.62
C SER A 133 -17.36 -7.37 2.21
N ARG A 134 -18.46 -7.66 2.93
CA ARG A 134 -19.30 -8.84 2.68
C ARG A 134 -18.48 -10.16 2.69
N GLY A 135 -17.42 -10.23 3.50
CA GLY A 135 -16.57 -11.43 3.65
C GLY A 135 -15.34 -11.52 2.75
N ALA A 136 -14.98 -10.46 2.01
CA ALA A 136 -13.79 -10.47 1.14
C ALA A 136 -12.46 -10.82 1.87
N ILE A 137 -11.54 -11.45 1.12
CA ILE A 137 -10.22 -11.87 1.61
C ILE A 137 -9.43 -10.65 2.14
N GLY A 138 -8.80 -10.83 3.30
CA GLY A 138 -8.01 -9.78 3.95
C GLY A 138 -8.85 -8.62 4.48
N SER A 139 -10.16 -8.79 4.65
CA SER A 139 -11.04 -7.75 5.20
C SER A 139 -11.36 -7.96 6.67
N LEU A 140 -11.65 -6.84 7.34
CA LEU A 140 -12.10 -6.73 8.72
C LEU A 140 -13.43 -5.98 8.76
N THR A 141 -14.17 -6.22 9.85
CA THR A 141 -15.45 -5.55 10.16
C THR A 141 -15.40 -5.09 11.62
N LEU A 142 -14.59 -4.06 11.90
CA LEU A 142 -14.58 -3.42 13.22
C LEU A 142 -15.71 -2.38 13.33
N PRO A 143 -16.25 -2.11 14.54
CA PRO A 143 -17.25 -1.07 14.73
C PRO A 143 -16.67 0.33 14.53
N ASP A 144 -17.49 1.29 14.11
CA ASP A 144 -17.12 2.69 13.85
C ASP A 144 -16.34 3.37 14.97
N GLU A 145 -16.62 3.05 16.23
CA GLU A 145 -15.90 3.58 17.40
C GLU A 145 -14.42 3.16 17.38
N GLU A 146 -14.16 1.88 17.11
CA GLU A 146 -12.81 1.34 17.01
C GLU A 146 -12.10 1.83 15.75
N VAL A 147 -12.83 1.95 14.62
CA VAL A 147 -12.29 2.57 13.40
C VAL A 147 -11.87 4.03 13.66
N LYS A 148 -12.68 4.83 14.38
CA LYS A 148 -12.33 6.21 14.78
C LYS A 148 -11.11 6.24 15.71
N ARG A 149 -10.99 5.29 16.63
CA ARG A 149 -9.82 5.15 17.51
C ARG A 149 -8.54 4.85 16.71
N LEU A 150 -8.61 3.92 15.76
CA LEU A 150 -7.50 3.60 14.85
C LEU A 150 -7.15 4.79 13.94
N ALA A 151 -8.15 5.51 13.41
CA ALA A 151 -7.96 6.70 12.61
C ALA A 151 -7.17 7.79 13.37
N ALA A 152 -7.53 8.06 14.63
CA ALA A 152 -6.79 9.00 15.47
C ALA A 152 -5.34 8.55 15.74
N LEU A 153 -5.14 7.27 16.07
CA LEU A 153 -3.82 6.69 16.33
C LEU A 153 -2.93 6.58 15.09
N SER A 154 -3.51 6.57 13.89
CA SER A 154 -2.74 6.48 12.64
C SER A 154 -1.70 7.61 12.48
N SER A 155 -1.94 8.77 13.11
CA SER A 155 -1.03 9.92 13.10
C SER A 155 0.35 9.63 13.69
N SER A 156 0.47 8.70 14.64
CA SER A 156 1.76 8.30 15.24
C SER A 156 2.42 7.10 14.55
N TYR A 157 1.85 6.60 13.45
CA TYR A 157 2.42 5.48 12.71
C TYR A 157 3.64 5.92 11.89
N VAL A 158 4.74 5.18 12.04
CA VAL A 158 5.93 5.26 11.21
C VAL A 158 6.08 3.93 10.48
N CYS A 159 6.25 3.98 9.16
CA CYS A 159 6.40 2.76 8.35
C CYS A 159 7.75 2.08 8.68
N PRO A 160 7.77 0.79 9.06
CA PRO A 160 9.01 0.09 9.41
C PRO A 160 9.90 -0.23 8.21
N GLU A 161 9.38 -0.12 6.98
CA GLU A 161 10.11 -0.47 5.75
C GLU A 161 10.70 0.76 5.03
N CYS A 162 9.97 1.88 4.98
CA CYS A 162 10.39 3.09 4.27
C CYS A 162 10.51 4.34 5.16
N SER A 163 10.37 4.18 6.49
CA SER A 163 10.49 5.25 7.49
C SER A 163 9.54 6.45 7.35
N VAL A 164 8.56 6.39 6.44
CA VAL A 164 7.53 7.44 6.28
C VAL A 164 6.73 7.58 7.57
N SER A 165 6.77 8.79 8.16
CA SER A 165 5.93 9.16 9.31
C SER A 165 4.60 9.75 8.85
N LEU A 166 3.49 9.24 9.39
CA LEU A 166 2.15 9.76 9.09
C LEU A 166 1.84 11.09 9.78
N SER A 167 2.64 11.52 10.76
CA SER A 167 2.56 12.88 11.30
C SER A 167 3.10 13.94 10.35
N GLU A 168 3.90 13.57 9.34
CA GLU A 168 4.65 14.50 8.49
C GLU A 168 4.19 14.51 7.02
N ILE A 169 3.71 13.38 6.50
CA ILE A 169 3.16 13.27 5.14
C ILE A 169 1.69 13.67 5.10
N LEU A 170 1.20 14.24 3.98
CA LEU A 170 -0.20 14.65 3.80
C LEU A 170 -0.66 15.58 4.95
N ASN A 171 -0.08 16.78 4.99
CA ASN A 171 -0.33 17.80 6.03
C ASN A 171 -0.91 19.11 5.49
N GLU A 172 -0.81 19.33 4.18
CA GLU A 172 -1.50 20.41 3.47
C GLU A 172 -3.03 20.33 3.67
N PRO A 173 -3.75 21.44 3.90
CA PRO A 173 -5.19 21.40 4.12
C PRO A 173 -5.93 20.93 2.86
N ILE A 174 -7.03 20.19 3.04
CA ILE A 174 -7.95 19.89 1.95
C ILE A 174 -8.81 21.14 1.69
N THR A 175 -8.85 21.59 0.45
CA THR A 175 -9.63 22.73 -0.03
C THR A 175 -10.40 22.32 -1.30
N ALA A 176 -11.48 23.01 -1.62
CA ALA A 176 -12.35 22.62 -2.74
C ALA A 176 -11.64 22.63 -4.10
N ASP A 177 -10.65 23.51 -4.28
CA ASP A 177 -9.79 23.58 -5.45
C ASP A 177 -8.77 22.42 -5.51
N ASN A 178 -8.09 22.11 -4.40
CA ASN A 178 -7.04 21.08 -4.41
C ASN A 178 -7.59 19.64 -4.33
N GLN A 179 -8.81 19.42 -3.82
CA GLN A 179 -9.46 18.10 -3.79
C GLN A 179 -10.04 17.67 -5.15
N THR A 180 -9.91 18.47 -6.21
CA THR A 180 -10.54 18.21 -7.51
C THR A 180 -10.02 16.92 -8.16
N ILE A 181 -10.81 15.83 -8.04
CA ILE A 181 -10.61 14.59 -8.80
C ILE A 181 -11.20 14.77 -10.20
N SER A 182 -10.50 14.32 -11.25
CA SER A 182 -11.01 14.37 -12.62
C SER A 182 -12.28 13.51 -12.80
N GLU A 183 -13.20 13.95 -13.66
CA GLU A 183 -14.44 13.21 -13.94
C GLU A 183 -14.18 11.80 -14.51
N GLU A 184 -13.06 11.60 -15.22
CA GLU A 184 -12.61 10.29 -15.71
C GLU A 184 -12.26 9.34 -14.55
N ILE A 185 -11.56 9.84 -13.53
CA ILE A 185 -11.25 9.05 -12.33
C ILE A 185 -12.51 8.78 -11.52
N LYS A 186 -13.41 9.76 -11.34
CA LYS A 186 -14.69 9.56 -10.64
C LYS A 186 -15.52 8.47 -11.32
N SER A 187 -15.76 8.59 -12.63
CA SER A 187 -16.51 7.60 -13.43
C SER A 187 -15.88 6.20 -13.34
N SER A 188 -14.54 6.11 -13.38
CA SER A 188 -13.83 4.85 -13.19
C SER A 188 -14.05 4.24 -11.79
N VAL A 189 -14.04 5.07 -10.75
CA VAL A 189 -14.27 4.64 -9.36
C VAL A 189 -15.72 4.21 -9.13
N ASP A 190 -16.69 4.89 -9.74
CA ASP A 190 -18.11 4.50 -9.70
C ASP A 190 -18.32 3.11 -10.35
N ILE A 191 -17.67 2.85 -11.49
CA ILE A 191 -17.66 1.52 -12.13
C ILE A 191 -17.06 0.45 -11.19
N LEU A 192 -15.96 0.76 -10.50
CA LEU A 192 -15.32 -0.16 -9.56
C LEU A 192 -16.20 -0.51 -8.36
N ILE A 193 -16.88 0.49 -7.78
CA ILE A 193 -17.81 0.34 -6.66
C ILE A 193 -19.04 -0.47 -7.11
N HIS A 194 -19.62 -0.14 -8.27
CA HIS A 194 -20.74 -0.88 -8.83
C HIS A 194 -20.36 -2.35 -9.10
N THR A 195 -19.22 -2.61 -9.73
CA THR A 195 -18.74 -3.96 -10.03
C THR A 195 -18.49 -4.77 -8.75
N ALA A 196 -17.89 -4.17 -7.71
CA ALA A 196 -17.74 -4.81 -6.40
C ALA A 196 -19.08 -5.11 -5.72
N SER A 197 -20.16 -4.41 -6.07
CA SER A 197 -21.49 -4.74 -5.56
C SER A 197 -22.06 -6.05 -6.13
N THR A 198 -21.57 -6.48 -7.30
CA THR A 198 -22.01 -7.68 -8.05
C THR A 198 -21.09 -8.89 -7.94
N ILE A 199 -19.87 -8.71 -7.44
CA ILE A 199 -18.89 -9.79 -7.25
C ILE A 199 -19.23 -10.56 -5.96
N ASP A 200 -19.25 -11.89 -6.03
CA ASP A 200 -19.18 -12.73 -4.84
C ASP A 200 -17.72 -12.94 -4.43
N PHE A 201 -17.35 -12.37 -3.28
CA PHE A 201 -16.01 -12.49 -2.74
C PHE A 201 -15.77 -13.81 -1.96
N SER A 202 -16.79 -14.66 -1.82
CA SER A 202 -16.77 -15.88 -0.99
C SER A 202 -16.01 -17.05 -1.63
N ASP A 203 -15.91 -17.08 -2.96
CA ASP A 203 -15.46 -18.25 -3.73
C ASP A 203 -13.94 -18.48 -3.77
N LYS A 204 -13.13 -17.53 -3.28
CA LYS A 204 -11.66 -17.61 -3.33
C LYS A 204 -11.03 -17.80 -1.95
N LYS A 205 -11.44 -18.84 -1.21
CA LYS A 205 -10.72 -19.27 0.00
C LYS A 205 -9.39 -19.91 -0.36
N GLU A 206 -8.28 -19.23 -0.10
CA GLU A 206 -6.97 -19.89 -0.04
C GLU A 206 -6.97 -20.91 1.09
N SER A 207 -6.53 -22.14 0.79
CA SER A 207 -6.44 -23.25 1.73
C SER A 207 -5.23 -23.10 2.66
N GLY A 208 -5.27 -22.12 3.56
CA GLY A 208 -4.31 -21.94 4.65
C GLY A 208 -4.93 -22.34 5.99
N ASN A 209 -4.36 -23.36 6.64
CA ASN A 209 -4.83 -23.82 7.96
C ASN A 209 -4.29 -22.91 9.07
N TYR A 210 -4.91 -21.75 9.26
CA TYR A 210 -4.48 -20.76 10.25
C TYR A 210 -5.08 -21.04 11.64
N ASN A 211 -4.27 -21.64 12.51
CA ASN A 211 -4.56 -21.65 13.94
C ASN A 211 -4.53 -20.21 14.48
N MET A 212 -5.65 -19.77 15.04
CA MET A 212 -5.78 -18.44 15.63
C MET A 212 -5.17 -18.44 17.04
N SER A 213 -3.92 -17.99 17.16
CA SER A 213 -3.32 -17.72 18.47
C SER A 213 -4.00 -16.50 19.11
N PRO A 214 -4.38 -16.54 20.41
CA PRO A 214 -4.99 -15.38 21.06
C PRO A 214 -4.05 -14.18 21.10
N ILE A 215 -4.56 -13.00 20.75
CA ILE A 215 -3.85 -11.73 20.89
C ILE A 215 -3.88 -11.34 22.37
N ASN A 216 -2.80 -11.63 23.10
CA ASN A 216 -2.57 -11.16 24.46
C ASN A 216 -1.05 -11.10 24.73
N GLU A 217 -0.41 -9.99 24.35
CA GLU A 217 0.78 -9.38 25.01
C GLU A 217 1.36 -8.25 24.14
N LEU A 218 0.92 -7.00 24.38
CA LEU A 218 1.81 -5.82 24.31
C LEU A 218 1.20 -4.54 24.93
N VAL A 219 0.62 -4.63 26.14
CA VAL A 219 0.30 -3.42 26.95
C VAL A 219 0.55 -3.69 28.43
N THR A 220 1.79 -3.48 28.89
CA THR A 220 2.12 -3.10 30.28
C THR A 220 3.59 -2.66 30.34
N SER A 221 3.90 -1.69 31.21
CA SER A 221 5.18 -0.96 31.33
C SER A 221 5.50 -0.05 30.12
N GLU A 222 5.85 1.23 30.25
CA GLU A 222 6.02 2.10 31.43
C GLU A 222 5.42 3.49 31.20
N LEU A 223 4.81 4.07 32.24
CA LEU A 223 4.67 5.52 32.45
C LEU A 223 4.33 5.75 33.93
N ALA A 224 5.36 5.66 34.77
CA ALA A 224 5.27 6.08 36.16
C ALA A 224 5.35 7.61 36.24
N CYS A 225 4.22 8.27 36.49
CA CYS A 225 4.22 9.67 36.93
C CYS A 225 4.28 9.71 38.45
N SER A 226 5.24 10.46 38.98
CA SER A 226 5.54 10.59 40.40
C SER A 226 4.51 11.42 41.16
N ASP A 227 4.05 10.92 42.30
CA ASP A 227 3.22 11.67 43.24
C ASP A 227 3.98 12.86 43.86
N LEU A 228 3.29 14.00 43.97
CA LEU A 228 3.70 15.15 44.79
C LEU A 228 2.65 15.37 45.90
N ASN A 229 3.09 15.25 47.16
CA ASN A 229 2.26 15.49 48.33
C ASN A 229 2.27 16.96 48.78
N ALA A 230 1.08 17.55 48.90
CA ALA A 230 0.66 18.60 49.85
C ALA A 230 -0.88 18.76 49.68
N SER A 231 -1.73 18.93 50.70
CA SER A 231 -1.52 19.51 52.05
C SER A 231 -2.58 19.04 53.07
N ASP A 232 -2.34 19.39 54.34
CA ASP A 232 -3.02 18.97 55.59
C ASP A 232 -4.53 19.25 55.74
N THR A 233 -5.20 18.60 56.72
CA THR A 233 -5.61 19.24 58.02
C THR A 233 -6.40 18.30 58.96
N SER A 234 -5.92 18.10 60.22
CA SER A 234 -6.60 17.55 61.43
C SER A 234 -7.24 16.14 61.36
N SER A 235 -7.40 15.32 62.40
CA SER A 235 -6.97 15.18 63.82
C SER A 235 -7.20 13.67 64.14
N GLU A 236 -6.59 12.96 65.09
CA GLU A 236 -6.46 13.20 66.54
C GLU A 236 -5.57 12.08 67.16
N THR A 237 -5.02 12.32 68.35
CA THR A 237 -4.19 11.47 69.25
C THR A 237 -4.15 9.92 69.13
N VAL A 238 -2.95 9.33 69.25
CA VAL A 238 -2.47 8.50 70.42
C VAL A 238 -1.03 7.95 70.18
N GLU A 239 -0.19 7.95 71.23
CA GLU A 239 1.18 7.37 71.34
C GLU A 239 1.24 6.58 72.70
N PRO A 240 2.32 5.84 73.09
CA PRO A 240 3.60 5.53 72.42
C PRO A 240 4.05 4.02 72.53
N HIS A 241 5.32 3.76 72.17
CA HIS A 241 6.21 2.59 72.48
C HIS A 241 6.29 1.43 71.45
N ALA A 242 7.47 0.85 71.11
CA ALA A 242 8.87 1.24 71.36
C ALA A 242 9.89 0.49 70.44
N GLN A 243 11.02 1.17 70.13
CA GLN A 243 12.43 0.69 70.01
C GLN A 243 12.81 -0.65 69.32
N GLY A 244 13.80 -0.60 68.39
CA GLY A 244 14.62 -1.76 67.98
C GLY A 244 15.19 -1.72 66.53
N MET A 245 16.19 -0.89 66.17
CA MET A 245 17.66 -1.16 66.17
C MET A 245 18.26 -2.20 65.16
N ILE A 246 18.98 -1.64 64.15
CA ILE A 246 20.25 -2.03 63.47
C ILE A 246 20.41 -3.38 62.70
N LYS A 247 20.81 -3.26 61.41
CA LYS A 247 21.97 -3.86 60.67
C LYS A 247 21.59 -4.06 59.19
N SER A 248 22.09 -3.31 58.19
CA SER A 248 23.48 -3.22 57.68
C SER A 248 24.20 -4.55 57.50
N THR A 249 24.42 -4.97 56.25
CA THR A 249 25.76 -5.10 55.62
C THR A 249 25.59 -5.39 54.12
N ALA A 250 26.36 -4.71 53.27
CA ALA A 250 26.39 -4.94 51.82
C ALA A 250 27.40 -6.04 51.45
N HIS A 251 27.26 -6.66 50.27
CA HIS A 251 28.42 -7.18 49.54
C HIS A 251 28.33 -6.87 48.05
N LYS A 252 29.52 -6.75 47.44
CA LYS A 252 29.81 -6.05 46.19
C LYS A 252 30.36 -7.03 45.15
N ALA A 253 30.10 -6.70 43.89
CA ALA A 253 30.54 -7.34 42.65
C ALA A 253 31.93 -7.99 42.63
N LEU A 254 32.10 -8.95 41.71
CA LEU A 254 33.25 -8.92 40.81
C LEU A 254 32.87 -9.40 39.41
N GLN A 255 33.53 -8.81 38.40
CA GLN A 255 33.54 -9.27 37.02
C GLN A 255 34.60 -10.37 36.86
N ASP A 256 34.59 -11.11 35.75
CA ASP A 256 35.81 -11.23 34.95
C ASP A 256 35.55 -11.63 33.49
N SER A 257 36.54 -11.33 32.65
CA SER A 257 36.53 -11.51 31.19
C SER A 257 37.35 -12.74 30.77
N ILE A 258 37.24 -13.18 29.49
CA ILE A 258 38.34 -13.64 28.60
C ILE A 258 37.79 -14.26 27.29
N SER A 259 38.50 -13.98 26.19
CA SER A 259 38.44 -14.59 24.84
C SER A 259 39.89 -14.69 24.32
N PRO A 260 40.22 -15.27 23.13
CA PRO A 260 39.57 -16.29 22.30
C PRO A 260 40.52 -17.49 22.01
N GLN A 261 40.09 -18.51 21.23
CA GLN A 261 40.87 -19.33 20.23
C GLN A 261 39.99 -20.49 19.68
N THR A 262 40.30 -21.30 18.65
CA THR A 262 40.89 -21.10 17.29
C THR A 262 40.75 -22.41 16.46
N THR A 263 40.33 -22.34 15.18
CA THR A 263 40.36 -23.38 14.11
C THR A 263 39.88 -24.83 14.35
N THR A 264 39.06 -25.35 13.43
CA THR A 264 39.40 -26.55 12.64
C THR A 264 38.65 -26.55 11.29
N ASN A 265 39.23 -27.20 10.28
CA ASN A 265 38.84 -27.11 8.87
C ASN A 265 38.45 -28.51 8.36
N ILE A 266 37.32 -28.69 7.67
CA ILE A 266 37.04 -29.89 6.86
C ILE A 266 36.42 -29.46 5.53
N ASN A 267 37.07 -29.86 4.43
CA ASN A 267 36.62 -29.62 3.06
C ASN A 267 35.57 -30.64 2.63
N HIS A 268 34.62 -30.22 1.79
CA HIS A 268 34.12 -31.08 0.70
C HIS A 268 33.80 -30.24 -0.55
N THR A 269 34.42 -30.63 -1.66
CA THR A 269 34.31 -30.01 -3.00
C THR A 269 33.21 -30.68 -3.85
N PRO A 270 32.86 -30.15 -5.05
CA PRO A 270 31.49 -30.19 -5.55
C PRO A 270 31.20 -31.38 -6.47
N ASN A 271 29.90 -31.66 -6.65
CA ASN A 271 29.42 -32.56 -7.68
C ASN A 271 28.78 -31.76 -8.83
N ALA A 272 29.24 -32.01 -10.05
CA ALA A 272 28.72 -31.45 -11.30
C ALA A 272 28.47 -32.59 -12.30
N LEU A 273 27.68 -32.29 -13.34
CA LEU A 273 27.02 -33.15 -14.35
C LEU A 273 25.52 -33.37 -14.04
N ALA A 274 24.59 -33.30 -15.01
CA ALA A 274 24.75 -33.10 -16.46
C ALA A 274 23.61 -32.25 -17.06
N GLN A 275 23.93 -31.51 -18.14
CA GLN A 275 22.94 -31.03 -19.11
C GLN A 275 22.66 -32.13 -20.16
N PRO A 276 21.48 -32.13 -20.79
CA PRO A 276 21.31 -32.63 -22.16
C PRO A 276 21.16 -31.46 -23.14
N THR A 277 22.01 -31.42 -24.15
CA THR A 277 21.95 -30.48 -25.26
C THR A 277 21.01 -30.94 -26.39
N LEU A 278 20.25 -29.97 -26.92
CA LEU A 278 19.76 -29.87 -28.30
C LEU A 278 18.86 -30.98 -28.87
N ASN A 279 17.67 -30.55 -29.34
CA ASN A 279 17.31 -30.85 -30.72
C ASN A 279 16.61 -29.65 -31.38
N ILE A 280 17.00 -29.35 -32.62
CA ILE A 280 16.43 -28.31 -33.47
C ILE A 280 15.53 -28.99 -34.49
N ASN A 281 14.22 -28.82 -34.37
CA ASN A 281 13.29 -29.19 -35.44
C ASN A 281 12.76 -27.94 -36.14
N SER A 282 13.48 -27.53 -37.18
CA SER A 282 12.99 -26.61 -38.19
C SER A 282 11.90 -27.30 -39.01
N ASN A 283 10.64 -26.89 -38.86
CA ASN A 283 9.56 -27.29 -39.77
C ASN A 283 8.97 -26.04 -40.43
N VAL A 284 9.33 -25.84 -41.70
CA VAL A 284 8.82 -24.75 -42.53
C VAL A 284 7.43 -25.14 -43.03
N GLY A 285 6.40 -24.66 -42.34
CA GLY A 285 5.00 -24.75 -42.77
C GLY A 285 4.61 -23.52 -43.58
N LEU A 286 4.55 -23.64 -44.90
CA LEU A 286 3.92 -22.63 -45.76
C LEU A 286 2.40 -22.63 -45.55
N GLN A 287 1.84 -21.51 -45.09
CA GLN A 287 0.40 -21.28 -45.18
C GLN A 287 0.09 -19.84 -45.60
N GLN A 288 -0.96 -19.71 -46.40
CA GLN A 288 -1.19 -18.62 -47.35
C GLN A 288 -1.73 -17.34 -46.67
N PRO A 289 -1.58 -16.16 -47.31
CA PRO A 289 -2.15 -14.92 -46.80
C PRO A 289 -3.67 -14.98 -46.78
N ASN A 290 -4.26 -14.84 -45.60
CA ASN A 290 -5.71 -14.80 -45.45
C ASN A 290 -6.23 -13.43 -45.92
N ASN A 291 -7.07 -13.44 -46.95
CA ASN A 291 -7.53 -12.23 -47.63
C ASN A 291 -8.66 -11.57 -46.82
N GLY A 292 -8.31 -10.58 -45.99
CA GLY A 292 -9.20 -9.96 -44.98
C GLY A 292 -9.24 -8.43 -44.99
N GLY A 293 -8.80 -7.78 -46.08
CA GLY A 293 -8.96 -6.34 -46.26
C GLY A 293 -10.25 -6.02 -47.00
N ASN A 294 -11.12 -5.18 -46.40
CA ASN A 294 -12.05 -4.25 -47.07
C ASN A 294 -13.02 -3.54 -46.09
N ASN A 295 -13.22 -4.05 -44.87
CA ASN A 295 -14.17 -3.46 -43.91
C ASN A 295 -13.66 -2.16 -43.24
N LEU A 296 -12.34 -1.92 -43.21
CA LEU A 296 -11.77 -0.75 -42.53
C LEU A 296 -12.05 0.56 -43.30
N LEU A 297 -11.84 0.55 -44.62
CA LEU A 297 -12.10 1.71 -45.48
C LEU A 297 -13.58 2.16 -45.44
N LEU A 298 -14.52 1.20 -45.39
CA LEU A 298 -15.94 1.52 -45.33
C LEU A 298 -16.30 2.24 -44.01
N LEU A 299 -15.68 1.83 -42.90
CA LEU A 299 -15.89 2.43 -41.58
C LEU A 299 -15.37 3.87 -41.54
N ASP A 300 -14.19 4.13 -42.11
CA ASP A 300 -13.61 5.48 -42.19
C ASP A 300 -14.49 6.44 -43.03
N PHE A 301 -15.07 5.96 -44.15
CA PHE A 301 -16.05 6.74 -44.91
C PHE A 301 -17.33 7.01 -44.13
N CYS A 302 -17.84 6.04 -43.35
CA CYS A 302 -19.01 6.25 -42.48
C CYS A 302 -18.74 7.31 -41.40
N ILE A 303 -17.58 7.28 -40.75
CA ILE A 303 -17.19 8.26 -39.74
C ILE A 303 -17.12 9.67 -40.36
N ALA A 304 -16.47 9.82 -41.51
CA ALA A 304 -16.37 11.11 -42.21
C ALA A 304 -17.74 11.69 -42.59
N LEU A 305 -18.67 10.86 -43.10
CA LEU A 305 -20.03 11.28 -43.42
C LEU A 305 -20.82 11.71 -42.17
N ILE A 306 -20.69 10.98 -41.06
CA ILE A 306 -21.34 11.34 -39.78
C ILE A 306 -20.81 12.69 -39.27
N SER A 307 -19.50 12.92 -39.32
CA SER A 307 -18.90 14.21 -38.93
C SER A 307 -19.42 15.38 -39.78
N ILE A 308 -19.58 15.20 -41.10
CA ILE A 308 -20.13 16.22 -42.00
C ILE A 308 -21.60 16.53 -41.67
N VAL A 309 -22.42 15.50 -41.41
CA VAL A 309 -23.83 15.68 -41.04
C VAL A 309 -23.96 16.39 -39.68
N ILE A 310 -23.15 16.04 -38.69
CA ILE A 310 -23.14 16.72 -37.39
C ILE A 310 -22.74 18.20 -37.56
N ALA A 311 -21.67 18.49 -38.32
CA ALA A 311 -21.24 19.86 -38.58
C ALA A 311 -22.33 20.69 -39.28
N TYR A 312 -23.02 20.11 -40.28
CA TYR A 312 -24.14 20.75 -40.97
C TYR A 312 -25.31 21.04 -40.02
N LEU A 313 -25.70 20.07 -39.18
CA LEU A 313 -26.78 20.24 -38.21
C LEU A 313 -26.46 21.25 -37.11
N VAL A 314 -25.20 21.39 -36.70
CA VAL A 314 -24.77 22.43 -35.76
C VAL A 314 -24.81 23.81 -36.42
N PHE A 315 -24.31 23.95 -37.66
CA PHE A 315 -24.30 25.24 -38.37
C PHE A 315 -25.70 25.74 -38.75
N PHE A 316 -26.58 24.87 -39.25
CA PHE A 316 -27.92 25.26 -39.73
C PHE A 316 -29.00 25.31 -38.64
N LYS A 317 -28.67 24.96 -37.39
CA LYS A 317 -29.60 25.03 -36.24
C LYS A 317 -29.22 26.12 -35.23
N LEU A 318 -28.19 26.90 -35.54
CA LEU A 318 -27.69 28.06 -34.78
C LEU A 318 -27.71 29.37 -35.62
N ALA A 319 -28.36 29.34 -36.78
CA ALA A 319 -28.61 30.47 -37.68
C ALA A 319 -30.12 30.59 -37.96
#